data_AF-A0A7K9S1G5-F1
#
_entry.id   AF-A0A7K9S1G5-F1
#
_cell.length_a   1.000
_cell.length_b   1.000
_cell.length_c   1.000
_cell.angle_alpha   90.00
_cell.angle_beta   90.00
_cell.angle_gamma   90.00
#
_symmetry.space_group_name_H-M   'P 1'
#
loop_
_entity.id
_entity.type
_entity.pdbx_description
1 polymer ?
#
loop_
_entity_poly.entity_id
_entity_poly.type
_entity_poly.pdbx_seq_one_letter_code
_entity_poly.pdbx_strand_id
1 'polypeptide(L)'
;PYTILFRGCSFLVAYEAGAFCALRDLSPDIMKSASRIYGSSSGSAVAAVGLCGCDMGKGYRFLFLFYLKRWTPWDHLKPILWGLIPGGSVQRLIRDILEKFLPPNAHELVSGKLHIVLTRLHDWRNVTVSDFASREELIQ
;
A
#
# COMPACT_ATOMS: atom_id res chain seq x y z
N PRO A 1 -7.64 21.37 -9.92
CA PRO A 1 -6.97 20.06 -9.83
C PRO A 1 -7.35 19.35 -8.51
N TYR A 2 -7.80 18.11 -8.59
CA TYR A 2 -8.16 17.34 -7.39
C TYR A 2 -6.92 16.83 -6.67
N THR A 3 -7.07 16.60 -5.38
CA THR A 3 -6.08 15.88 -4.56
C THR A 3 -6.82 14.78 -3.83
N ILE A 4 -6.30 13.56 -3.93
CA ILE A 4 -6.91 12.38 -3.30
C ILE A 4 -5.95 11.89 -2.21
N LEU A 5 -6.49 11.53 -1.05
CA LEU A 5 -5.71 11.00 0.08
C LEU A 5 -6.27 9.65 0.50
N PHE A 6 -5.43 8.63 0.42
CA PHE A 6 -5.67 7.31 1.01
C PHE A 6 -4.95 7.25 2.35
N ARG A 7 -5.71 7.08 3.43
CA ARG A 7 -5.15 7.06 4.79
C ARG A 7 -4.54 5.69 5.09
N GLY A 8 -3.84 5.59 6.20
CA GLY A 8 -3.35 4.33 6.71
C GLY A 8 -4.38 3.72 7.65
N CYS A 9 -4.97 2.57 7.28
CA CYS A 9 -5.79 1.78 8.19
C CYS A 9 -5.79 0.31 7.78
N SER A 10 -4.82 -0.46 8.29
CA SER A 10 -4.54 -1.86 7.93
C SER A 10 -5.79 -2.72 7.66
N PHE A 11 -6.77 -2.70 8.58
CA PHE A 11 -8.00 -3.52 8.47
C PHE A 11 -8.97 -3.04 7.38
N LEU A 12 -8.90 -1.78 6.99
CA LEU A 12 -9.73 -1.16 5.95
C LEU A 12 -9.03 -1.15 4.58
N VAL A 13 -7.89 -1.82 4.42
CA VAL A 13 -7.15 -1.81 3.15
C VAL A 13 -8.00 -2.32 1.97
N ALA A 14 -8.90 -3.29 2.20
CA ALA A 14 -9.84 -3.77 1.19
C ALA A 14 -10.88 -2.70 0.81
N TYR A 15 -11.32 -1.89 1.78
CA TYR A 15 -12.22 -0.76 1.53
C TYR A 15 -11.51 0.32 0.72
N GLU A 16 -10.27 0.68 1.08
CA GLU A 16 -9.47 1.67 0.34
C GLU A 16 -9.21 1.24 -1.11
N ALA A 17 -8.89 -0.04 -1.30
CA ALA A 17 -8.75 -0.62 -2.64
C ALA A 17 -10.05 -0.56 -3.44
N GLY A 18 -11.18 -0.90 -2.81
CA GLY A 18 -12.51 -0.79 -3.41
C GLY A 18 -12.85 0.65 -3.79
N ALA A 19 -12.57 1.62 -2.91
CA ALA A 19 -12.77 3.04 -3.17
C ALA A 19 -11.90 3.54 -4.32
N PHE A 20 -10.64 3.13 -4.39
CA PHE A 20 -9.77 3.45 -5.52
C PHE A 20 -10.32 2.88 -6.83
N CYS A 21 -10.72 1.60 -6.86
CA CYS A 21 -11.31 0.98 -8.04
C CYS A 21 -12.60 1.70 -8.46
N ALA A 22 -13.48 2.03 -7.52
CA ALA A 22 -14.70 2.78 -7.79
C ALA A 22 -14.41 4.17 -8.37
N LEU A 23 -13.42 4.90 -7.84
CA LEU A 23 -13.00 6.19 -8.40
C LEU A 23 -12.45 6.04 -9.81
N ARG A 24 -11.63 5.02 -10.06
CA ARG A 24 -11.08 4.74 -11.39
C ARG A 24 -12.16 4.39 -12.41
N ASP A 25 -13.13 3.57 -12.00
CA ASP A 25 -14.09 2.95 -12.92
C ASP A 25 -15.33 3.84 -13.11
N LEU A 26 -15.81 4.49 -12.05
CA LEU A 26 -17.02 5.33 -12.07
C LEU A 26 -16.73 6.82 -12.27
N SER A 27 -15.51 7.29 -11.96
CA SER A 27 -15.13 8.70 -12.12
C SER A 27 -13.69 8.88 -12.62
N PRO A 28 -13.37 8.32 -13.81
CA PRO A 28 -12.02 8.34 -14.36
C PRO A 28 -11.48 9.77 -14.54
N ASP A 29 -12.34 10.75 -14.78
CA ASP A 29 -11.93 12.14 -14.96
C ASP A 29 -11.40 12.76 -13.66
N ILE A 30 -11.93 12.37 -12.49
CA ILE A 30 -11.37 12.75 -11.19
C ILE A 30 -9.97 12.15 -11.03
N MET A 31 -9.78 10.87 -11.38
CA MET A 31 -8.48 10.18 -11.29
C MET A 31 -7.42 10.73 -12.28
N LYS A 32 -7.86 11.18 -13.45
CA LYS A 32 -7.00 11.84 -14.46
C LYS A 32 -6.63 13.26 -14.03
N SER A 33 -7.58 14.01 -13.46
CA SER A 33 -7.37 15.39 -13.01
C SER A 33 -6.74 15.50 -11.61
N ALA A 34 -6.64 14.39 -10.88
CA ALA A 34 -5.88 14.29 -9.64
C ALA A 34 -4.39 14.39 -9.94
N SER A 35 -3.84 15.59 -9.78
CA SER A 35 -2.41 15.85 -9.97
C SER A 35 -1.55 15.25 -8.86
N ARG A 36 -2.15 15.01 -7.69
CA ARG A 36 -1.47 14.46 -6.52
C ARG A 36 -2.36 13.44 -5.82
N ILE A 37 -1.81 12.25 -5.61
CA ILE A 37 -2.46 11.19 -4.84
C ILE A 37 -1.56 10.87 -3.65
N TYR A 38 -2.06 11.15 -2.46
CA TYR A 38 -1.34 10.93 -1.21
C TYR A 38 -1.70 9.57 -0.64
N GLY A 39 -0.69 8.92 -0.04
CA GLY A 39 -0.85 7.68 0.68
C GLY A 39 -0.06 7.70 1.99
N SER A 40 -0.61 7.11 3.04
CA SER A 40 0.12 6.83 4.29
C SER A 40 -0.07 5.37 4.69
N SER A 41 0.99 4.70 5.15
CA SER A 41 0.94 3.29 5.56
C SER A 41 0.25 2.40 4.51
N SER A 42 -0.86 1.71 4.84
CA SER A 42 -1.63 0.89 3.89
C SER A 42 -2.11 1.66 2.66
N GLY A 43 -2.50 2.92 2.83
CA GLY A 43 -2.96 3.78 1.74
C GLY A 43 -1.86 4.09 0.72
N SER A 44 -0.58 4.08 1.13
CA SER A 44 0.55 4.20 0.21
C SER A 44 0.64 2.98 -0.72
N ALA A 45 0.46 1.78 -0.18
CA ALA A 45 0.44 0.55 -0.97
C ALA A 45 -0.77 0.51 -1.93
N VAL A 46 -1.96 0.89 -1.47
CA VAL A 46 -3.17 1.01 -2.31
C VAL A 46 -2.92 1.98 -3.47
N ALA A 47 -2.41 3.17 -3.17
CA ALA A 47 -2.17 4.20 -4.16
C ALA A 47 -1.09 3.76 -5.18
N ALA A 48 0.01 3.15 -4.73
CA ALA A 48 1.08 2.67 -5.60
C ALA A 48 0.60 1.56 -6.55
N VAL A 49 -0.04 0.53 -6.01
CA VAL A 49 -0.58 -0.60 -6.80
C VAL A 49 -1.67 -0.11 -7.77
N GLY A 50 -2.56 0.75 -7.30
CA GLY A 50 -3.64 1.31 -8.11
C GLY A 50 -3.13 2.18 -9.26
N LEU A 51 -2.15 3.04 -9.01
CA LEU A 51 -1.56 3.92 -10.04
C LEU A 51 -0.76 3.15 -11.08
N CYS A 52 -0.14 2.03 -10.70
CA CYS A 52 0.53 1.14 -11.64
C CYS A 52 -0.45 0.33 -12.53
N GLY A 53 -1.78 0.51 -12.36
CA GLY A 53 -2.79 -0.21 -13.12
C GLY A 53 -2.88 -1.70 -12.75
N CYS A 54 -2.35 -2.09 -11.59
CA CYS A 54 -2.32 -3.48 -11.15
C CYS A 54 -3.72 -3.96 -10.72
N ASP A 55 -3.93 -5.27 -10.81
CA ASP A 55 -5.13 -5.93 -10.27
C ASP A 55 -5.08 -5.95 -8.74
N MET A 56 -5.69 -4.93 -8.13
CA MET A 56 -5.83 -4.79 -6.69
C MET A 56 -6.44 -6.04 -6.04
N GLY A 57 -7.41 -6.67 -6.71
CA GLY A 57 -8.09 -7.86 -6.19
C GLY A 57 -7.14 -9.03 -5.99
N LYS A 58 -6.21 -9.26 -6.91
CA LYS A 58 -5.20 -10.34 -6.77
C LYS A 58 -4.22 -10.06 -5.63
N GLY A 59 -3.76 -8.83 -5.49
CA GLY A 59 -2.84 -8.41 -4.42
C GLY A 59 -3.44 -8.59 -3.03
N TYR A 60 -4.65 -8.06 -2.81
CA TYR A 60 -5.32 -8.15 -1.52
C TYR A 60 -5.86 -9.54 -1.21
N ARG A 61 -6.28 -10.31 -2.22
CA ARG A 61 -6.63 -11.72 -2.00
C ARG A 61 -5.43 -12.53 -1.54
N PHE A 62 -4.24 -12.25 -2.04
CA PHE A 62 -3.01 -12.87 -1.56
C PHE A 62 -2.71 -12.49 -0.10
N LEU A 63 -2.81 -11.20 0.24
CA LEU A 63 -2.66 -10.71 1.62
C LEU A 63 -3.68 -11.37 2.56
N PHE A 64 -4.96 -11.38 2.18
CA PHE A 64 -6.06 -11.94 2.96
C PHE A 64 -5.94 -13.46 3.17
N LEU A 65 -5.61 -14.21 2.11
CA LEU A 65 -5.35 -15.65 2.23
C LEU A 65 -4.15 -15.95 3.13
N PHE A 66 -3.12 -15.09 3.12
CA PHE A 66 -2.00 -15.22 4.03
C PHE A 66 -2.41 -14.97 5.49
N TYR A 67 -3.17 -13.90 5.75
CA TYR A 67 -3.74 -13.63 7.07
C TYR A 67 -4.60 -14.80 7.57
N LEU A 68 -5.49 -15.33 6.73
CA LEU A 68 -6.36 -16.47 7.07
C LEU A 68 -5.57 -17.77 7.32
N LYS A 69 -4.57 -18.09 6.51
CA LYS A 69 -3.71 -19.27 6.74
C LYS A 69 -2.99 -19.20 8.08
N ARG A 70 -2.55 -18.00 8.49
CA ARG A 70 -1.93 -17.71 9.78
C ARG A 70 -2.93 -17.70 10.96
N TRP A 71 -4.23 -17.65 10.64
CA TRP A 71 -5.34 -17.65 11.60
C TRP A 71 -6.00 -19.04 11.73
N THR A 72 -5.36 -20.10 11.22
CA THR A 72 -5.88 -21.46 11.39
C THR A 72 -5.75 -21.92 12.86
N PRO A 73 -6.69 -22.75 13.36
CA PRO A 73 -6.82 -23.04 14.80
C PRO A 73 -5.60 -23.71 15.46
N TRP A 74 -4.67 -24.23 14.66
CA TRP A 74 -3.44 -24.87 15.15
C TRP A 74 -2.37 -23.87 15.63
N ASP A 75 -2.54 -22.57 15.37
CA ASP A 75 -1.65 -21.50 15.84
C ASP A 75 -2.07 -20.89 17.20
N HIS A 76 -3.16 -21.35 17.83
CA HIS A 76 -3.65 -20.89 19.15
C HIS A 76 -2.73 -21.23 20.34
N LEU A 77 -1.60 -21.93 20.12
CA LEU A 77 -0.53 -22.09 21.11
C LEU A 77 0.47 -20.91 21.13
N LYS A 78 0.32 -19.92 20.22
CA LYS A 78 1.17 -18.73 20.13
C LYS A 78 0.56 -17.38 20.60
N PRO A 79 -0.56 -17.28 21.34
CA PRO A 79 -1.14 -15.98 21.70
C PRO A 79 -0.25 -15.14 22.64
N ILE A 80 0.69 -15.76 23.37
CA ILE A 80 1.70 -15.05 24.17
C ILE A 80 2.77 -14.36 23.29
N LEU A 81 2.91 -14.79 22.03
CA LEU A 81 3.89 -14.26 21.08
C LEU A 81 3.32 -13.14 20.17
N TRP A 82 2.06 -12.74 20.34
CA TRP A 82 1.47 -11.64 19.56
C TRP A 82 1.89 -10.25 20.05
N GLY A 83 2.26 -10.11 21.33
CA GLY A 83 2.97 -8.93 21.87
C GLY A 83 4.48 -8.91 21.57
N LEU A 84 4.99 -9.97 20.94
CA LEU A 84 6.40 -10.22 20.62
C LEU A 84 6.59 -10.61 19.15
N ILE A 85 5.69 -10.20 18.23
CA ILE A 85 5.94 -10.37 16.80
C ILE A 85 7.05 -9.40 16.41
N PRO A 86 8.23 -9.87 15.97
CA PRO A 86 9.20 -8.97 15.40
C PRO A 86 8.56 -8.37 14.15
N GLY A 87 8.47 -7.03 14.09
CA GLY A 87 7.82 -6.27 13.02
C GLY A 87 8.25 -6.64 11.59
N GLY A 88 9.36 -7.37 11.43
CA GLY A 88 9.86 -7.88 10.15
C GLY A 88 8.98 -8.89 9.42
N SER A 89 8.04 -9.60 10.08
CA SER A 89 7.21 -10.59 9.37
C SER A 89 6.15 -9.97 8.44
N VAL A 90 5.52 -8.87 8.86
CA VAL A 90 4.53 -8.13 8.05
C VAL A 90 5.22 -7.30 6.99
N GLN A 91 6.35 -6.66 7.33
CA GLN A 91 7.15 -5.89 6.37
C GLN A 91 7.65 -6.76 5.21
N ARG A 92 8.16 -7.97 5.50
CA ARG A 92 8.55 -8.94 4.45
C ARG A 92 7.39 -9.32 3.56
N LEU A 93 6.22 -9.63 4.15
CA LEU A 93 5.03 -9.96 3.37
C LEU A 93 4.59 -8.82 2.44
N ILE A 94 4.57 -7.58 2.94
CA ILE A 94 4.21 -6.41 2.13
C ILE A 94 5.21 -6.24 1.00
N ARG A 95 6.52 -6.35 1.29
CA ARG A 95 7.58 -6.33 0.28
C ARG A 95 7.35 -7.40 -0.79
N ASP A 96 7.15 -8.66 -0.41
CA ASP A 96 6.92 -9.78 -1.34
C ASP A 96 5.71 -9.52 -2.25
N ILE A 97 4.65 -8.91 -1.72
CA ILE A 97 3.46 -8.53 -2.49
C ILE A 97 3.82 -7.41 -3.48
N LEU A 98 4.46 -6.34 -3.03
CA LEU A 98 4.82 -5.23 -3.90
C LEU A 98 5.81 -5.69 -5.00
N GLU A 99 6.79 -6.51 -4.66
CA GLU A 99 7.73 -7.12 -5.62
C GLU A 99 7.05 -8.07 -6.61
N LYS A 100 5.92 -8.69 -6.23
CA LYS A 100 5.17 -9.56 -7.13
C LYS A 100 4.22 -8.81 -8.06
N PHE A 101 3.61 -7.74 -7.59
CA PHE A 101 2.52 -7.08 -8.30
C PHE A 101 2.93 -5.78 -9.00
N LEU A 102 3.95 -5.07 -8.52
CA LEU A 102 4.42 -3.85 -9.17
C LEU A 102 5.23 -4.17 -10.43
N PRO A 103 4.97 -3.50 -11.56
CA PRO A 103 5.77 -3.67 -12.77
C PRO A 103 7.20 -3.15 -12.60
N PRO A 104 8.16 -3.56 -13.46
CA PRO A 104 9.55 -3.08 -13.41
C PRO A 104 9.69 -1.55 -13.44
N ASN A 105 8.86 -0.88 -14.22
CA ASN A 105 8.84 0.59 -14.37
C ASN A 105 7.87 1.29 -13.41
N ALA A 106 7.47 0.65 -12.30
CA ALA A 106 6.50 1.22 -11.35
C ALA A 106 6.90 2.62 -10.85
N HIS A 107 8.18 2.82 -10.55
CA HIS A 107 8.72 4.10 -10.09
C HIS A 107 8.55 5.22 -11.12
N GLU A 108 8.68 4.93 -12.42
CA GLU A 108 8.41 5.88 -13.51
C GLU A 108 6.92 6.22 -13.63
N LEU A 109 6.04 5.23 -13.44
CA LEU A 109 4.59 5.42 -13.56
C LEU A 109 4.01 6.31 -12.45
N VAL A 110 4.61 6.28 -11.26
CA VAL A 110 4.05 6.93 -10.07
C VAL A 110 4.81 8.19 -9.64
N SER A 111 6.06 8.37 -10.07
CA SER A 111 6.86 9.56 -9.71
C SER A 111 6.17 10.85 -10.15
N GLY A 112 6.18 11.85 -9.28
CA GLY A 112 5.50 13.14 -9.47
C GLY A 112 3.98 13.10 -9.28
N LYS A 113 3.35 11.92 -9.23
CA LYS A 113 1.89 11.77 -9.02
C LYS A 113 1.54 11.16 -7.66
N LEU A 114 2.30 10.16 -7.21
CA LEU A 114 2.17 9.53 -5.90
C LEU A 114 2.96 10.32 -4.86
N HIS A 115 2.35 10.56 -3.70
CA HIS A 115 2.98 11.23 -2.56
C HIS A 115 2.86 10.35 -1.31
N ILE A 116 3.96 9.74 -0.90
CA ILE A 116 4.01 8.89 0.29
C ILE A 116 4.34 9.76 1.50
N VAL A 117 3.43 9.78 2.47
CA VAL A 117 3.62 10.47 3.75
C VAL A 117 4.28 9.51 4.74
N LEU A 118 5.47 9.86 5.21
CA LEU A 118 6.29 9.09 6.13
C LEU A 118 6.51 9.85 7.43
N THR A 119 6.62 9.12 8.54
CA THR A 119 7.06 9.69 9.82
C THR A 119 8.56 9.49 9.98
N ARG A 120 9.30 10.59 10.05
CA ARG A 120 10.74 10.55 10.28
C ARG A 120 11.02 10.35 11.77
N LEU A 121 11.61 9.21 12.12
CA LEU A 121 11.68 8.77 13.52
C LEU A 121 12.58 9.62 14.42
N HIS A 122 13.62 10.26 13.89
CA HIS A 122 14.57 11.01 14.73
C HIS A 122 13.99 12.33 15.27
N ASP A 123 13.00 12.92 14.60
CA ASP A 123 12.38 14.20 15.00
C ASP A 123 10.84 14.18 14.98
N TRP A 124 10.25 13.01 14.72
CA TRP A 124 8.80 12.77 14.66
C TRP A 124 8.06 13.63 13.63
N ARG A 125 8.77 14.22 12.66
CA ARG A 125 8.15 15.06 11.64
C ARG A 125 7.63 14.22 10.49
N ASN A 126 6.52 14.67 9.92
CA ASN A 126 6.02 14.09 8.68
C ASN A 126 6.83 14.64 7.51
N VAL A 127 7.30 13.74 6.66
CA VAL A 127 7.95 14.04 5.39
C VAL A 127 7.14 13.42 4.27
N THR A 128 7.25 13.99 3.07
CA THR A 128 6.56 13.46 1.89
C THR A 128 7.57 13.18 0.79
N VAL A 129 7.48 11.98 0.23
CA VAL A 129 8.31 11.52 -0.90
C VAL A 129 7.41 11.35 -2.11
N SER A 130 7.83 11.92 -3.25
CA SER A 130 7.06 11.87 -4.51
C SER A 130 7.85 11.38 -5.70
N ASP A 131 9.16 11.28 -5.57
CA ASP A 131 10.08 10.96 -6.65
C ASP A 131 10.85 9.71 -6.23
N PHE A 132 10.87 8.72 -7.12
CA PHE A 132 11.45 7.41 -6.87
C PHE A 132 12.43 7.11 -8.01
N ALA A 133 13.71 6.95 -7.68
CA ALA A 133 14.78 6.69 -8.65
C ALA A 133 14.80 5.24 -9.13
N SER A 134 14.18 4.31 -8.38
CA SER A 134 14.04 2.92 -8.77
C SER A 134 12.78 2.27 -8.21
N ARG A 135 12.42 1.10 -8.75
CA ARG A 135 11.33 0.27 -8.23
C ARG A 135 11.62 -0.19 -6.81
N GLU A 136 12.88 -0.48 -6.51
CA GLU A 136 13.33 -0.92 -5.21
C GLU A 136 13.20 0.20 -4.17
N GLU A 137 13.47 1.45 -4.56
CA GLU A 137 13.25 2.63 -3.71
C GLU A 137 11.75 2.85 -3.44
N LEU A 138 10.89 2.67 -4.43
CA LEU A 138 9.43 2.75 -4.25
C LEU A 138 8.90 1.66 -3.28
N ILE A 139 9.51 0.48 -3.25
CA ILE A 139 9.11 -0.64 -2.39
C ILE A 139 9.60 -0.47 -0.94
N GLN A 140 10.69 0.27 -0.74
CA GLN A 140 11.32 0.48 0.57
C GLN A 140 10.45 1.34 1.51
#